data_AF-A0A6G2VWF7-F1
#
_entry.id   AF-A0A6G2VWF7-F1
#
_cell.length_a   1.000
_cell.length_b   1.000
_cell.length_c   1.000
_cell.angle_alpha   90.00
_cell.angle_beta   90.00
_cell.angle_gamma   90.00
#
_symmetry.space_group_name_H-M   'P 1'
#
loop_
_entity.id
_entity.type
_entity.pdbx_description
1 polymer ?
#
loop_
_entity_poly.entity_id
_entity_poly.type
_entity_poly.pdbx_seq_one_letter_code
_entity_poly.pdbx_strand_id
1 'polypeptide(L)'
;VIPRKADGTLAEPTTLVSDAHRVGLVLHPYTMRNENPFLPAEYRKGSAADAYGDAFGAFATYFATGIDGVFTDNADTGLLARADFLKG
;
A
#
# COMPACT_ATOMS: atom_id res chain seq x y z
N VAL A 1 -9.00 -0.44 -2.74
CA VAL A 1 -8.51 -1.81 -2.47
C VAL A 1 -8.76 -2.16 -1.02
N ILE A 2 -8.08 -1.51 -0.09
CA ILE A 2 -8.36 -1.61 1.35
C ILE A 2 -8.91 -0.27 1.84
N PRO A 3 -10.13 -0.19 2.39
CA PRO A 3 -10.67 1.05 2.95
C PRO A 3 -9.91 1.48 4.21
N ARG A 4 -10.03 2.76 4.58
CA ARG A 4 -9.56 3.28 5.87
C ARG A 4 -10.70 3.38 6.87
N LYS A 5 -10.44 3.01 8.11
CA LYS A 5 -11.32 3.26 9.25
C LYS A 5 -11.27 4.74 9.65
N ALA A 6 -12.20 5.14 10.53
CA ALA A 6 -12.28 6.51 11.05
C ALA A 6 -11.02 6.94 11.83
N ASP A 7 -10.29 6.00 12.42
CA ASP A 7 -9.02 6.24 13.12
C ASP A 7 -7.80 6.32 12.19
N GLY A 8 -8.00 6.16 10.87
CA GLY A 8 -6.95 6.20 9.87
C GLY A 8 -6.21 4.88 9.66
N THR A 9 -6.57 3.81 10.39
CA THR A 9 -6.04 2.46 10.15
C THR A 9 -6.71 1.77 8.98
N LEU A 10 -6.12 0.68 8.48
CA LEU A 10 -6.73 -0.14 7.45
C LEU A 10 -7.91 -0.98 7.99
N ALA A 11 -8.94 -1.11 7.15
CA ALA A 11 -10.01 -2.08 7.30
C ALA A 11 -9.68 -3.39 6.55
N GLU A 12 -10.67 -4.27 6.41
CA GLU A 12 -10.51 -5.48 5.60
C GLU A 12 -10.45 -5.15 4.10
N PRO A 13 -9.68 -5.91 3.30
CA PRO A 13 -9.69 -5.79 1.84
C PRO A 13 -11.10 -5.94 1.25
N THR A 14 -11.43 -5.15 0.24
CA THR A 14 -12.69 -5.33 -0.51
C THR A 14 -12.55 -6.40 -1.60
N THR A 15 -13.66 -6.78 -2.22
CA THR A 15 -13.67 -7.70 -3.39
C THR A 15 -13.18 -7.05 -4.69
N LEU A 16 -12.83 -5.76 -4.67
CA LEU A 16 -12.54 -4.98 -5.88
C LEU A 16 -11.47 -5.63 -6.77
N VAL A 17 -10.39 -6.16 -6.19
CA VAL A 17 -9.32 -6.82 -6.95
C VAL A 17 -9.85 -8.08 -7.63
N SER A 18 -10.51 -8.96 -6.87
CA SER A 18 -11.10 -10.18 -7.42
C SER A 18 -12.18 -9.91 -8.48
N ASP A 19 -12.99 -8.87 -8.29
CA ASP A 19 -14.02 -8.47 -9.24
C ASP A 19 -13.43 -7.92 -10.53
N ALA A 20 -12.35 -7.13 -10.44
CA ALA A 20 -11.61 -6.65 -11.61
C ALA A 20 -10.99 -7.82 -12.39
N HIS A 21 -10.30 -8.73 -11.71
CA HIS A 21 -9.70 -9.91 -12.33
C HIS A 21 -10.73 -10.82 -13.00
N ARG A 22 -11.93 -10.97 -12.41
CA ARG A 22 -13.03 -11.78 -12.99
C ARG A 22 -13.52 -11.26 -14.35
N VAL A 23 -13.31 -9.97 -14.65
CA VAL A 23 -13.64 -9.37 -15.94
C VAL A 23 -12.39 -9.04 -16.78
N GLY A 24 -11.23 -9.61 -16.42
CA GLY A 24 -9.99 -9.46 -17.17
C GLY A 24 -9.31 -8.09 -17.03
N LEU A 25 -9.64 -7.31 -16.00
CA LEU A 25 -9.01 -6.03 -15.71
C LEU A 25 -7.87 -6.20 -14.70
N VAL A 26 -6.81 -5.42 -14.88
CA VAL A 26 -5.72 -5.26 -13.92
C VAL A 26 -5.95 -4.02 -13.04
N LEU A 27 -5.42 -4.02 -11.83
CA LEU A 27 -5.63 -2.95 -10.85
C LEU A 27 -4.31 -2.39 -10.32
N HIS A 28 -4.10 -1.09 -10.56
CA HIS A 28 -2.92 -0.34 -10.16
C HIS A 28 -3.31 0.88 -9.30
N PRO A 29 -3.26 0.80 -7.95
CA PRO A 29 -3.58 1.92 -7.09
C PRO A 29 -2.59 3.07 -7.23
N TYR A 30 -3.08 4.30 -7.04
CA TYR A 30 -2.29 5.53 -7.02
C TYR A 30 -2.66 6.41 -5.80
N THR A 31 -1.75 7.15 -5.18
CA THR A 31 -0.27 7.07 -5.24
C THR A 31 0.28 6.62 -3.89
N MET A 32 1.19 5.64 -3.91
CA MET A 32 1.92 5.20 -2.72
C MET A 32 3.08 6.14 -2.41
N ARG A 33 3.27 6.45 -1.13
CA ARG A 33 4.22 7.44 -0.64
C ARG A 33 4.81 7.03 0.70
N ASN A 34 6.04 7.45 0.97
CA ASN A 34 6.77 7.04 2.17
C ASN A 34 6.40 7.86 3.41
N GLU A 35 5.90 9.08 3.23
CA GLU A 35 5.72 10.02 4.33
C GLU A 35 4.49 9.68 5.19
N ASN A 36 4.63 9.85 6.50
CA ASN A 36 3.60 9.56 7.49
C ASN A 36 2.17 10.02 7.13
N PRO A 37 1.91 11.22 6.58
CA PRO A 37 0.56 11.68 6.30
C PRO A 37 -0.17 10.81 5.28
N PHE A 38 0.56 10.18 4.37
CA PHE A 38 0.01 9.32 3.30
C PHE A 38 -0.13 7.86 3.74
N LEU A 39 0.56 7.45 4.80
CA LEU A 39 0.48 6.10 5.31
C LEU A 39 -0.77 5.86 6.19
N PRO A 40 -1.29 4.63 6.23
CA PRO A 40 -2.21 4.20 7.30
C PRO A 40 -1.59 4.38 8.67
N ALA A 41 -2.43 4.66 9.68
CA ALA A 41 -1.98 5.12 10.98
C ALA A 41 -1.01 4.13 11.67
N GLU A 42 -1.24 2.83 11.50
CA GLU A 42 -0.41 1.72 12.00
C GLU A 42 0.97 1.62 11.34
N TYR A 43 1.18 2.26 10.18
CA TYR A 43 2.48 2.32 9.51
C TYR A 43 3.18 3.67 9.72
N ARG A 44 2.63 4.59 10.50
CA ARG A 44 3.31 5.86 10.80
C ARG A 44 4.40 5.64 11.84
N LYS A 45 5.55 6.31 11.68
CA LYS A 45 6.66 6.28 12.66
C LYS A 45 7.01 7.68 13.13
N GLY A 46 7.17 7.82 14.44
CA GLY A 46 7.48 9.10 15.07
C GLY A 46 6.36 10.13 14.91
N SER A 47 6.68 11.40 15.16
CA SER A 47 5.72 12.51 15.17
C SER A 47 6.00 13.60 14.13
N ALA A 48 7.12 13.51 13.41
CA ALA A 48 7.46 14.48 12.38
C ALA A 48 6.55 14.33 11.16
N ALA A 49 5.96 15.45 10.72
CA ALA A 49 4.95 15.48 9.66
C ALA A 49 5.47 14.95 8.32
N ASP A 50 6.74 15.19 7.99
CA ASP A 50 7.33 14.80 6.70
C ASP A 50 8.30 13.62 6.81
N ALA A 51 8.39 13.00 7.99
CA ALA A 51 9.23 11.82 8.17
C ALA A 51 8.62 10.59 7.49
N TYR A 52 9.51 9.68 7.08
CA TYR A 52 9.11 8.39 6.52
C TYR A 52 8.61 7.45 7.62
N GLY A 53 7.49 6.79 7.33
CA GLY A 53 6.96 5.73 8.18
C GLY A 53 7.46 4.34 7.74
N ASP A 54 6.69 3.31 8.09
CA ASP A 54 6.86 1.95 7.61
C ASP A 54 6.28 1.77 6.20
N ALA A 55 6.96 2.34 5.20
CA ALA A 55 6.53 2.19 3.82
C ALA A 55 6.50 0.71 3.40
N PHE A 56 7.50 -0.09 3.77
CA PHE A 56 7.59 -1.50 3.39
C PHE A 56 6.44 -2.32 3.95
N GLY A 57 6.08 -2.13 5.22
CA GLY A 57 4.90 -2.75 5.82
C GLY A 57 3.61 -2.39 5.09
N ALA A 58 3.44 -1.11 4.72
CA ALA A 58 2.28 -0.68 3.95
C ALA A 58 2.25 -1.33 2.54
N PHE A 59 3.36 -1.27 1.80
CA PHE A 59 3.49 -1.92 0.49
C PHE A 59 3.17 -3.42 0.56
N ALA A 60 3.72 -4.14 1.53
CA ALA A 60 3.49 -5.58 1.71
C ALA A 60 2.01 -5.90 1.91
N THR A 61 1.31 -5.14 2.76
CA THR A 61 -0.14 -5.29 2.97
C THR A 61 -0.94 -5.08 1.70
N TYR A 62 -0.61 -4.06 0.92
CA TYR A 62 -1.28 -3.83 -0.35
C TYR A 62 -0.94 -4.91 -1.39
N PHE A 63 0.31 -5.35 -1.50
CA PHE A 63 0.70 -6.44 -2.42
C PHE A 63 -0.01 -7.75 -2.07
N ALA A 64 -0.22 -8.06 -0.79
CA ALA A 64 -0.95 -9.24 -0.34
C ALA A 64 -2.41 -9.29 -0.82
N THR A 65 -2.99 -8.16 -1.25
CA THR A 65 -4.35 -8.13 -1.83
C THR A 65 -4.44 -8.64 -3.27
N GLY A 66 -3.30 -8.90 -3.91
CA GLY A 66 -3.23 -9.34 -5.31
C GLY A 66 -3.29 -8.21 -6.34
N ILE A 67 -3.04 -6.96 -5.95
CA ILE A 67 -2.89 -5.86 -6.91
C ILE A 67 -1.76 -6.14 -7.91
N ASP A 68 -1.95 -5.68 -9.14
CA ASP A 68 -1.05 -6.00 -10.26
C ASP A 68 0.16 -5.05 -10.35
N GLY A 69 0.05 -3.87 -9.73
CA GLY A 69 1.14 -2.92 -9.58
C GLY A 69 0.70 -1.66 -8.83
N VAL A 70 1.55 -0.65 -8.82
CA VAL A 70 1.34 0.60 -8.07
C VAL A 70 1.93 1.79 -8.80
N PHE A 71 1.31 2.95 -8.64
CA PHE A 71 1.97 4.23 -8.88
C PHE A 71 2.56 4.73 -7.56
N THR A 72 3.82 5.15 -7.57
CA THR A 72 4.50 5.68 -6.39
C THR A 72 5.42 6.84 -6.74
N ASP A 73 5.50 7.83 -5.85
CA ASP A 73 6.45 8.93 -5.96
C ASP A 73 7.87 8.49 -5.57
N ASN A 74 8.01 7.39 -4.80
CA ASN A 74 9.27 6.82 -4.34
C ASN A 74 9.55 5.48 -5.05
N ALA A 75 9.85 5.53 -6.35
CA ALA A 75 10.00 4.34 -7.20
C ALA A 75 11.11 3.38 -6.71
N ASP A 76 12.17 3.90 -6.14
CA ASP A 76 13.23 3.13 -5.49
C ASP A 76 12.71 2.30 -4.31
N THR A 77 11.89 2.91 -3.46
CA THR A 77 11.24 2.24 -2.32
C THR A 77 10.25 1.19 -2.82
N GLY A 78 9.43 1.51 -3.82
CA GLY A 78 8.50 0.55 -4.42
C GLY A 78 9.20 -0.67 -5.01
N LEU A 79 10.34 -0.48 -5.69
CA LEU A 79 11.17 -1.56 -6.23
C LEU A 79 11.68 -2.48 -5.12
N LEU A 80 12.26 -1.90 -4.06
CA LEU A 80 12.82 -2.66 -2.95
C LEU A 80 11.74 -3.36 -2.12
N ALA A 81 10.61 -2.71 -1.86
CA ALA A 81 9.49 -3.30 -1.14
C ALA A 81 8.89 -4.50 -1.90
N ARG A 82 8.78 -4.42 -3.24
CA ARG A 82 8.37 -5.57 -4.06
C ARG A 82 9.39 -6.71 -3.96
N ALA A 83 10.68 -6.39 -4.03
CA ALA A 83 11.73 -7.41 -3.92
C ALA A 83 11.76 -8.07 -2.54
N ASP A 84 11.44 -7.33 -1.48
CA ASP A 84 11.31 -7.84 -0.12
C ASP A 84 10.08 -8.75 0.03
N PHE A 85 8.91 -8.30 -0.44
CA PHE A 85 7.67 -9.07 -0.41
C PHE A 85 7.78 -10.44 -1.10
N LEU A 86 8.52 -10.54 -2.21
CA LEU A 86 8.69 -11.78 -2.96
C LEU A 86 9.69 -12.78 -2.34
N LYS A 87 10.43 -12.39 -1.29
CA LYS A 87 11.36 -13.29 -0.59
C LYS A 87 10.70 -14.08 0.54
N GLY A 88 9.60 -13.57 1.09
CA GLY A 88 8.81 -14.24 2.12
C GLY A 88 7.91 -15.32 1.53
#